data_AF-A0A523KDQ8-F1
#
_entry.id   AF-A0A523KDQ8-F1
#
_cell.length_a   1.000
_cell.length_b   1.000
_cell.length_c   1.000
_cell.angle_alpha   90.00
_cell.angle_beta   90.00
_cell.angle_gamma   90.00
#
_symmetry.space_group_name_H-M   'P 1'
#
loop_
_entity.id
_entity.type
_entity.pdbx_description
1 polymer ?
#
loop_
_entity_poly.entity_id
_entity_poly.type
_entity_poly.pdbx_seq_one_letter_code
_entity_poly.pdbx_strand_id
1 'polypeptide(L)'
;MTVSVRFLSLLLVLATFGCNGPFVLLPGGRLKGQVEAAPSDWAFAGDYGTVQLETRPEDPYSVNIAFTVIGQRLYINAGDTETQWVKNITANPQVRLRMDGVLYDLQAERVTNTAEITAFSKAWTSQSMFRRDPAELDEVWIYSLVSR
;
A
#
# COMPACT_ATOMS: atom_id res chain seq x y z
N MET A 1 12.58 -38.95 -24.62
CA MET A 1 13.11 -37.89 -23.72
C MET A 1 12.36 -37.99 -22.39
N THR A 2 12.90 -38.75 -21.44
CA THR A 2 12.35 -38.83 -20.07
C THR A 2 12.75 -37.58 -19.32
N VAL A 3 11.86 -36.59 -19.25
CA VAL A 3 12.01 -35.47 -18.31
C VAL A 3 12.08 -36.08 -16.91
N SER A 4 13.23 -35.96 -16.26
CA SER A 4 13.49 -36.54 -14.94
C SER A 4 12.47 -36.01 -13.95
N VAL A 5 11.73 -36.90 -13.28
CA VAL A 5 10.76 -36.56 -12.21
C VAL A 5 11.39 -35.65 -11.14
N ARG A 6 12.72 -35.76 -10.94
CA ARG A 6 13.49 -34.91 -10.02
C ARG A 6 13.57 -33.43 -10.44
N PHE A 7 13.55 -33.14 -11.75
CA PHE A 7 13.52 -31.77 -12.26
C PHE A 7 12.14 -31.12 -12.06
N LEU A 8 11.06 -31.92 -12.21
CA LEU A 8 9.69 -31.47 -11.97
C LEU A 8 9.45 -31.16 -10.48
N SER A 9 10.03 -31.96 -9.58
CA SER A 9 9.96 -31.74 -8.13
C SER A 9 10.73 -30.49 -7.68
N LEU A 10 11.86 -30.15 -8.31
CA LEU A 10 12.65 -28.97 -7.94
C LEU A 10 11.96 -27.65 -8.37
N LEU A 11 11.28 -27.66 -9.51
CA LEU A 11 10.45 -26.54 -9.98
C LEU A 11 9.22 -26.29 -9.08
N LEU A 12 8.63 -27.34 -8.53
CA LEU A 12 7.47 -27.24 -7.64
C LEU A 12 7.84 -26.69 -6.24
N VAL A 13 9.08 -26.92 -5.77
CA VAL A 13 9.58 -26.42 -4.48
C VAL A 13 10.05 -24.96 -4.57
N LEU A 14 10.55 -24.49 -5.72
CA LEU A 14 10.84 -23.06 -5.90
C LEU A 14 9.58 -22.19 -5.97
N ALA A 15 8.45 -22.76 -6.40
CA ALA A 15 7.18 -22.04 -6.48
C ALA A 15 6.57 -21.68 -5.11
N THR A 16 7.00 -22.32 -4.02
CA THR A 16 6.43 -22.05 -2.68
C THR A 16 7.08 -20.88 -1.95
N PHE A 17 8.20 -20.35 -2.46
CA PHE A 17 8.89 -19.17 -1.90
C PHE A 17 8.70 -17.88 -2.72
N GLY A 18 8.05 -17.97 -3.88
CA GLY A 18 7.89 -16.85 -4.81
C GLY A 18 6.51 -16.20 -4.75
N CYS A 19 6.48 -14.91 -4.45
CA CYS A 19 5.42 -13.97 -4.83
C CYS A 19 4.05 -14.14 -4.15
N ASN A 20 3.98 -14.02 -2.82
CA ASN A 20 2.71 -13.69 -2.18
C ASN A 20 2.50 -12.17 -2.24
N GLY A 21 1.54 -11.69 -3.05
CA GLY A 21 1.19 -10.28 -3.14
C GLY A 21 0.76 -9.86 -4.56
N PRO A 22 0.46 -8.57 -4.76
CA PRO A 22 0.18 -8.01 -6.08
C PRO A 22 1.40 -8.10 -6.99
N PHE A 23 1.17 -8.34 -8.28
CA PHE A 23 2.21 -8.45 -9.29
C PHE A 23 2.06 -7.35 -10.33
N VAL A 24 2.96 -6.38 -10.31
CA VAL A 24 2.91 -5.19 -11.17
C VAL A 24 1.56 -4.47 -10.98
N LEU A 25 0.63 -4.58 -11.93
CA LEU A 25 -0.72 -3.98 -11.87
C LEU A 25 -1.81 -4.98 -11.42
N LEU A 26 -1.48 -6.27 -11.28
CA LEU A 26 -2.44 -7.28 -10.89
C LEU A 26 -2.62 -7.27 -9.36
N PRO A 27 -3.85 -7.15 -8.85
CA PRO A 27 -4.09 -7.23 -7.43
C PRO A 27 -3.78 -8.63 -6.90
N GLY A 28 -3.38 -8.70 -5.64
CA GLY A 28 -3.19 -9.94 -4.91
C GLY A 28 -4.28 -10.19 -3.87
N GLY A 29 -4.15 -11.30 -3.16
CA GLY A 29 -4.96 -11.62 -1.98
C GLY A 29 -4.27 -11.23 -0.68
N ARG A 30 -4.41 -12.08 0.34
CA ARG A 30 -3.80 -11.92 1.66
C ARG A 30 -2.28 -11.83 1.58
N LEU A 31 -1.70 -10.82 2.23
CA LEU A 31 -0.28 -10.61 2.40
C LEU A 31 0.27 -11.45 3.57
N LYS A 32 1.46 -12.02 3.33
CA LYS A 32 2.27 -12.78 4.26
C LYS A 32 3.56 -12.02 4.55
N GLY A 33 4.06 -12.14 5.77
CA GLY A 33 5.22 -11.40 6.27
C GLY A 33 5.31 -11.47 7.79
N GLN A 34 6.41 -10.98 8.34
CA GLN A 34 6.56 -10.81 9.79
C GLN A 34 5.64 -9.67 10.24
N VAL A 35 4.81 -9.90 11.25
CA VAL A 35 3.93 -8.86 11.78
C VAL A 35 4.65 -8.13 12.89
N GLU A 36 4.68 -6.81 12.81
CA GLU A 36 5.23 -5.93 13.83
C GLU A 36 4.19 -4.91 14.30
N ALA A 37 4.47 -4.30 15.46
CA ALA A 37 3.65 -3.21 15.95
C ALA A 37 3.74 -2.01 14.98
N ALA A 38 2.62 -1.31 14.78
CA ALA A 38 2.61 -0.08 14.02
C ALA A 38 3.57 0.93 14.67
N PRO A 39 4.55 1.47 13.93
CA PRO A 39 5.45 2.47 14.46
C PRO A 39 4.70 3.78 14.68
N SER A 40 5.05 4.51 15.74
CA SER A 40 4.56 5.88 15.96
C SER A 40 5.22 6.90 15.03
N ASP A 41 6.30 6.50 14.36
CA ASP A 41 7.11 7.35 13.49
C ASP A 41 7.51 6.60 12.22
N TRP A 42 7.07 7.12 11.07
CA TRP A 42 7.36 6.58 9.75
C TRP A 42 8.62 7.16 9.08
N ALA A 43 9.40 8.01 9.74
CA ALA A 43 10.59 8.63 9.16
C ALA A 43 11.64 7.62 8.65
N PHE A 44 11.66 6.39 9.19
CA PHE A 44 12.55 5.33 8.72
C PHE A 44 12.24 4.84 7.29
N ALA A 45 11.01 5.05 6.80
CA ALA A 45 10.56 4.58 5.49
C ALA A 45 11.11 5.43 4.32
N GLY A 46 11.74 6.57 4.61
CA GLY A 46 12.09 7.58 3.62
C GLY A 46 10.90 8.45 3.20
N ASP A 47 11.17 9.49 2.41
CA ASP A 47 10.17 10.51 2.07
C ASP A 47 9.03 9.99 1.19
N TYR A 48 9.31 9.02 0.33
CA TYR A 48 8.34 8.41 -0.57
C TYR A 48 8.86 7.08 -1.13
N GLY A 49 7.94 6.27 -1.65
CA GLY A 49 8.27 5.00 -2.29
C GLY A 49 7.03 4.20 -2.67
N THR A 50 7.18 2.89 -2.80
CA THR A 50 6.08 1.96 -3.08
C THR A 50 5.97 0.93 -1.97
N VAL A 51 4.75 0.70 -1.49
CA VAL A 51 4.38 -0.31 -0.49
C VAL A 51 3.27 -1.20 -1.03
N GLN A 52 2.95 -2.25 -0.29
CA GLN A 52 1.77 -3.05 -0.58
C GLN A 52 0.70 -2.81 0.47
N LEU A 53 -0.53 -2.57 0.03
CA LEU A 53 -1.67 -2.34 0.89
C LEU A 53 -2.64 -3.50 0.74
N GLU A 54 -3.00 -4.15 1.86
CA GLU A 54 -4.11 -5.10 1.96
C GLU A 54 -5.33 -4.43 2.60
N THR A 55 -6.51 -4.69 2.04
CA THR A 55 -7.81 -4.18 2.49
C THR A 55 -8.83 -5.31 2.57
N ARG A 56 -9.97 -5.09 3.22
CA ARG A 56 -11.09 -6.04 3.34
C ARG A 56 -10.69 -7.36 4.01
N PRO A 57 -10.54 -7.39 5.35
CA PRO A 57 -9.98 -8.54 6.09
C PRO A 57 -10.66 -9.89 5.81
N GLU A 58 -11.97 -9.87 5.56
CA GLU A 58 -12.80 -11.06 5.28
C GLU A 58 -12.58 -11.66 3.88
N ASP A 59 -12.18 -10.84 2.91
CA ASP A 59 -11.86 -11.24 1.53
C ASP A 59 -10.70 -10.37 1.02
N PRO A 60 -9.45 -10.68 1.45
CA PRO A 60 -8.33 -9.77 1.33
C PRO A 60 -8.02 -9.39 -0.12
N TYR A 61 -7.88 -8.09 -0.34
CA TYR A 61 -7.50 -7.49 -1.62
C TYR A 61 -6.24 -6.65 -1.43
N SER A 62 -5.17 -6.96 -2.16
CA SER A 62 -3.89 -6.25 -2.07
C SER A 62 -3.42 -5.60 -3.36
N VAL A 63 -2.77 -4.44 -3.24
CA VAL A 63 -2.26 -3.62 -4.35
C VAL A 63 -0.89 -3.02 -4.05
N ASN A 64 -0.10 -2.74 -5.10
CA ASN A 64 1.07 -1.88 -4.99
C ASN A 64 0.60 -0.42 -5.02
N ILE A 65 1.03 0.40 -4.06
CA ILE A 65 0.65 1.81 -3.96
C ILE A 65 1.84 2.68 -3.60
N ALA A 66 1.86 3.89 -4.13
CA ALA A 66 2.82 4.90 -3.71
C ALA A 66 2.48 5.42 -2.31
N PHE A 67 3.50 5.65 -1.50
CA PHE A 67 3.36 6.34 -0.22
C PHE A 67 4.19 7.61 -0.19
N THR A 68 3.81 8.52 0.69
CA THR A 68 4.53 9.76 1.02
C THR A 68 4.58 9.90 2.53
N VAL A 69 5.76 10.22 3.07
CA VAL A 69 5.93 10.54 4.49
C VAL A 69 6.04 12.05 4.64
N ILE A 70 5.28 12.61 5.59
CA ILE A 70 5.33 14.04 5.95
C ILE A 70 5.46 14.13 7.46
N GLY A 71 6.60 14.64 7.93
CA GLY A 71 6.98 14.55 9.34
C GLY A 71 7.13 13.08 9.73
N GLN A 72 6.26 12.59 10.61
CA GLN A 72 6.28 11.21 11.14
C GLN A 72 5.12 10.35 10.61
N ARG A 73 4.28 10.91 9.71
CA ARG A 73 3.05 10.27 9.23
C ARG A 73 3.22 9.75 7.82
N LEU A 74 2.68 8.55 7.56
CA LEU A 74 2.62 7.94 6.24
C LEU A 74 1.25 8.19 5.61
N TYR A 75 1.28 8.59 4.35
CA TYR A 75 0.12 8.88 3.53
C TYR A 75 0.08 8.02 2.28
N ILE A 76 -1.13 7.64 1.85
CA ILE A 76 -1.40 7.01 0.57
C ILE A 76 -2.49 7.80 -0.16
N ASN A 77 -2.51 7.74 -1.49
CA ASN A 77 -3.54 8.41 -2.27
C ASN A 77 -3.98 7.62 -3.52
N ALA A 78 -5.23 7.81 -3.95
CA ALA A 78 -5.79 7.21 -5.16
C ALA A 78 -5.90 8.18 -6.35
N GLY A 79 -5.29 9.37 -6.25
CA GLY A 79 -5.54 10.45 -7.20
C GLY A 79 -7.03 10.79 -7.29
N ASP A 80 -7.52 10.88 -8.52
CA ASP A 80 -8.90 11.23 -8.89
C ASP A 80 -9.81 10.01 -9.14
N THR A 81 -9.33 8.79 -8.86
CA THR A 81 -10.10 7.56 -9.15
C THR A 81 -10.49 6.84 -7.86
N GLU A 82 -11.79 6.56 -7.72
CA GLU A 82 -12.30 5.68 -6.66
C GLU A 82 -11.96 4.21 -6.96
N THR A 83 -10.71 3.84 -6.69
CA THR A 83 -10.18 2.49 -6.87
C THR A 83 -10.85 1.47 -5.94
N GLN A 84 -10.66 0.17 -6.23
CA GLN A 84 -11.26 -0.88 -5.39
C GLN A 84 -10.77 -0.83 -3.94
N TRP A 85 -9.48 -0.54 -3.69
CA TRP A 85 -8.97 -0.42 -2.32
C TRP A 85 -9.59 0.77 -1.58
N VAL A 86 -9.89 1.88 -2.29
CA VAL A 86 -10.64 3.01 -1.74
C VAL A 86 -12.04 2.58 -1.29
N LYS A 87 -12.77 1.85 -2.13
CA LYS A 87 -14.09 1.33 -1.77
C LYS A 87 -14.03 0.41 -0.55
N ASN A 88 -13.00 -0.44 -0.49
CA ASN A 88 -12.80 -1.35 0.63
C ASN A 88 -12.53 -0.60 1.95
N ILE A 89 -11.67 0.42 1.95
CA ILE A 89 -11.36 1.19 3.18
C ILE A 89 -12.50 2.10 3.62
N THR A 90 -13.34 2.57 2.69
CA THR A 90 -14.58 3.28 3.02
C THR A 90 -15.55 2.37 3.79
N ALA A 91 -15.60 1.09 3.44
CA ALA A 91 -16.46 0.11 4.11
C ALA A 91 -15.85 -0.42 5.42
N ASN A 92 -14.55 -0.66 5.46
CA ASN A 92 -13.81 -1.10 6.64
C ASN A 92 -12.40 -0.48 6.63
N PRO A 93 -12.09 0.47 7.55
CA PRO A 93 -10.84 1.21 7.52
C PRO A 93 -9.63 0.38 7.98
N GLN A 94 -9.81 -0.86 8.42
CA GLN A 94 -8.71 -1.74 8.80
C GLN A 94 -7.92 -2.19 7.57
N VAL A 95 -6.62 -1.95 7.61
CA VAL A 95 -5.70 -2.28 6.53
C VAL A 95 -4.45 -2.98 7.06
N ARG A 96 -3.71 -3.63 6.18
CA ARG A 96 -2.36 -4.12 6.47
C ARG A 96 -1.40 -3.56 5.45
N LEU A 97 -0.34 -2.89 5.91
CA LEU A 97 0.70 -2.36 5.04
C LEU A 97 1.91 -3.28 5.09
N ARG A 98 2.40 -3.72 3.93
CA ARG A 98 3.67 -4.45 3.82
C ARG A 98 4.76 -3.56 3.25
N MET A 99 5.84 -3.42 4.01
CA MET A 99 7.07 -2.70 3.64
C MET A 99 8.25 -3.60 3.95
N ASP A 100 9.11 -3.85 2.97
CA ASP A 100 10.31 -4.69 3.11
C ASP A 100 10.08 -6.06 3.79
N GLY A 101 8.91 -6.65 3.53
CA GLY A 101 8.49 -7.95 4.09
C GLY A 101 7.87 -7.91 5.50
N VAL A 102 7.87 -6.75 6.15
CA VAL A 102 7.23 -6.50 7.43
C VAL A 102 5.79 -6.02 7.22
N LEU A 103 4.86 -6.55 8.01
CA LEU A 103 3.44 -6.24 8.00
C LEU A 103 3.07 -5.42 9.23
N TYR A 104 2.36 -4.32 8.98
CA TYR A 104 1.80 -3.46 10.02
C TYR A 104 0.28 -3.46 9.90
N ASP A 105 -0.42 -3.87 10.97
CA ASP A 105 -1.87 -3.74 11.06
C ASP A 105 -2.20 -2.28 11.45
N LEU A 106 -2.97 -1.60 10.61
CA LEU A 106 -3.21 -0.16 10.67
C LEU A 106 -4.69 0.18 10.46
N GLN A 107 -5.04 1.43 10.70
CA GLN A 107 -6.30 2.03 10.28
C GLN A 107 -6.02 3.13 9.24
N ALA A 108 -6.81 3.16 8.17
CA ALA A 108 -6.79 4.23 7.18
C ALA A 108 -7.79 5.33 7.57
N GLU A 109 -7.29 6.55 7.75
CA GLU A 109 -8.11 7.73 8.05
C GLU A 109 -8.14 8.67 6.84
N ARG A 110 -9.35 8.98 6.34
CA ARG A 110 -9.51 9.90 5.21
C ARG A 110 -9.11 11.31 5.64
N VAL A 111 -8.14 11.89 4.93
CA VAL A 111 -7.72 13.28 5.13
C VAL A 111 -8.77 14.21 4.51
N THR A 112 -9.37 15.05 5.34
CA THR A 112 -10.34 16.09 4.93
C THR A 112 -9.89 17.51 5.26
N ASN A 113 -8.85 17.64 6.10
CA ASN A 113 -8.31 18.94 6.47
C ASN A 113 -7.57 19.59 5.30
N THR A 114 -8.00 20.79 4.89
CA THR A 114 -7.43 21.49 3.73
C THR A 114 -5.94 21.81 3.86
N ALA A 115 -5.46 22.14 5.07
CA ALA A 115 -4.04 22.43 5.28
C ALA A 115 -3.18 21.16 5.15
N GLU A 116 -3.70 20.02 5.62
CA GLU A 116 -3.04 18.72 5.48
C GLU A 116 -3.04 18.24 4.01
N ILE A 117 -4.16 18.40 3.30
CA ILE A 117 -4.24 18.17 1.84
C ILE A 117 -3.21 19.06 1.12
N THR A 118 -3.12 20.35 1.46
CA THR A 118 -2.16 21.27 0.86
C THR A 118 -0.71 20.83 1.11
N ALA A 119 -0.38 20.42 2.33
CA ALA A 119 0.94 19.91 2.67
C ALA A 119 1.27 18.63 1.89
N PHE A 120 0.29 17.72 1.79
CA PHE A 120 0.41 16.50 1.01
C PHE A 120 0.64 16.80 -0.48
N SER A 121 -0.19 17.64 -1.08
CA SER A 121 -0.07 18.06 -2.48
C SER A 121 1.32 18.63 -2.78
N LYS A 122 1.84 19.49 -1.91
CA LYS A 122 3.19 20.05 -2.05
C LYS A 122 4.28 18.97 -1.99
N ALA A 123 4.21 18.05 -1.03
CA ALA A 123 5.16 16.94 -0.93
C ALA A 123 5.07 16.05 -2.17
N TRP A 124 3.87 15.58 -2.52
CA TRP A 124 3.60 14.68 -3.63
C TRP A 124 4.07 15.23 -5.00
N THR A 125 3.79 16.49 -5.28
CA THR A 125 4.20 17.16 -6.53
C THR A 125 5.72 17.37 -6.60
N SER A 126 6.39 17.53 -5.46
CA SER A 126 7.86 17.60 -5.42
C SER A 126 8.54 16.25 -5.64
N GLN A 127 7.83 15.16 -5.36
CA GLN A 127 8.34 13.79 -5.36
C GLN A 127 8.28 13.14 -6.75
N SER A 128 7.48 13.66 -7.69
CA SER A 128 7.04 12.80 -8.79
C SER A 128 7.04 13.38 -10.20
N MET A 129 7.37 12.44 -11.08
CA MET A 129 6.94 12.23 -12.46
C MET A 129 5.41 12.29 -12.72
N PHE A 130 4.55 12.47 -11.71
CA PHE A 130 3.10 12.60 -11.88
C PHE A 130 2.72 14.08 -12.00
N ARG A 131 1.97 14.44 -13.05
CA ARG A 131 1.75 15.85 -13.45
C ARG A 131 0.51 16.52 -12.86
N ARG A 132 -0.30 15.83 -12.05
CA ARG A 132 -1.56 16.37 -11.52
C ARG A 132 -1.44 16.67 -10.02
N ASP A 133 -1.69 17.92 -9.66
CA ASP A 133 -1.72 18.38 -8.28
C ASP A 133 -3.05 17.95 -7.63
N PRO A 134 -3.03 17.16 -6.53
CA PRO A 134 -4.26 16.80 -5.83
C PRO A 134 -5.08 18.00 -5.34
N ALA A 135 -4.45 19.15 -5.05
CA ALA A 135 -5.17 20.35 -4.61
C ALA A 135 -6.08 20.96 -5.71
N GLU A 136 -5.87 20.58 -6.96
CA GLU A 136 -6.65 21.03 -8.12
C GLU A 136 -7.82 20.09 -8.47
N LEU A 137 -7.99 18.98 -7.74
CA LEU A 137 -9.04 17.99 -7.99
C LEU A 137 -10.30 18.30 -7.18
N ASP A 138 -11.48 18.14 -7.81
CA ASP A 138 -12.79 18.29 -7.14
C ASP A 138 -12.95 17.31 -5.96
N GLU A 139 -12.32 16.13 -6.09
CA GLU A 139 -12.31 15.10 -5.06
C GLU A 139 -10.94 14.44 -4.99
N VAL A 140 -10.41 14.32 -3.76
CA VAL A 140 -9.12 13.68 -3.48
C VAL A 140 -9.26 12.52 -2.52
N TRP A 141 -8.67 11.40 -2.87
CA TRP A 141 -8.67 10.17 -2.07
C TRP A 141 -7.35 10.01 -1.33
N ILE A 142 -7.09 10.88 -0.33
CA ILE A 142 -5.86 10.87 0.49
C ILE A 142 -6.16 10.26 1.86
N TYR A 143 -5.30 9.35 2.32
CA TYR A 143 -5.46 8.70 3.61
C TYR A 143 -4.17 8.76 4.42
N SER A 144 -4.27 9.06 5.71
CA SER A 144 -3.21 8.85 6.68
C SER A 144 -3.33 7.45 7.27
N LEU A 145 -2.22 6.72 7.40
CA LEU A 145 -2.22 5.40 8.04
C LEU A 145 -1.74 5.52 9.49
N VAL A 146 -2.62 5.16 10.42
CA VAL A 146 -2.41 5.29 11.86
C VAL A 146 -2.45 3.92 12.55
N SER A 147 -1.89 3.83 13.75
CA SER A 147 -2.08 2.64 14.59
C SER A 147 -3.56 2.42 14.86
N ARG A 148 -3.99 1.14 14.85
CA ARG A 148 -5.29 0.72 15.37
C ARG A 148 -5.44 1.00 16.86
#